data_AF-A0A534TLV0-F1
#
_entry.id   AF-A0A534TLV0-F1
#
_cell.length_a   1.000
_cell.length_b   1.000
_cell.length_c   1.000
_cell.angle_alpha   90.00
_cell.angle_beta   90.00
_cell.angle_gamma   90.00
#
_symmetry.space_group_name_H-M   'P 1'
#
loop_
_entity.id
_entity.type
_entity.pdbx_description
1 polymer ?
#
loop_
_entity_poly.entity_id
_entity_poly.type
_entity_poly.pdbx_seq_one_letter_code
_entity_poly.pdbx_strand_id
1 'polypeptide(L)'
;MLAIASRRRWAEWWAIPSHTRAKRIGLLHGGGNLIVVALFVMSWLLRYRAVEVPSRLALVLGFIGVALATIRGWLGGELVDRLGVGVDEGANLNAPSSLSRPHVTGVGTPHPAHSR
;
A
#
# COMPACT_ATOMS: atom_id res chain seq x y z
N MET A 1 19.58 0.98 6.72
CA MET A 1 19.02 1.80 5.62
C MET A 1 17.51 1.67 5.43
N LEU A 2 16.83 0.58 5.85
CA LEU A 2 15.36 0.46 5.75
C LEU A 2 14.53 1.46 6.60
N ALA A 3 15.09 2.05 7.65
CA ALA A 3 14.32 2.85 8.62
C ALA A 3 14.07 4.32 8.22
N ILE A 4 14.85 4.87 7.27
CA ILE A 4 14.76 6.29 6.88
C ILE A 4 13.74 6.48 5.77
N ALA A 5 13.68 5.54 4.81
CA ALA A 5 12.73 5.59 3.69
C ALA A 5 11.27 5.40 4.15
N SER A 6 11.02 4.55 5.16
CA SER A 6 9.68 4.37 5.70
C SER A 6 9.16 5.65 6.34
N ARG A 7 9.96 6.31 7.21
CA ARG A 7 9.58 7.54 7.92
C ARG A 7 9.09 8.66 6.99
N ARG A 8 9.72 8.82 5.81
CA ARG A 8 9.33 9.83 4.82
C ARG A 8 7.97 9.54 4.19
N ARG A 9 7.68 8.27 3.86
CA ARG A 9 6.36 7.85 3.34
C ARG A 9 5.21 8.05 4.33
N TRP A 10 5.45 7.83 5.62
CA TRP A 10 4.46 8.14 6.67
C TRP A 10 4.20 9.66 6.77
N ALA A 11 5.22 10.49 6.58
CA ALA A 11 5.08 11.95 6.57
C ALA A 11 4.33 12.48 5.33
N GLU A 12 4.61 11.91 4.15
CA GLU A 12 3.87 12.22 2.90
C GLU A 12 2.38 11.84 3.01
N TRP A 13 2.05 10.77 3.72
CA TRP A 13 0.66 10.42 3.99
C TRP A 13 -0.11 11.51 4.76
N TRP A 14 0.57 12.25 5.65
CA TRP A 14 0.00 13.43 6.33
C TRP A 14 -0.21 14.62 5.41
N ALA A 15 0.58 14.72 4.34
CA ALA A 15 0.45 15.79 3.34
C ALA A 15 -0.75 15.58 2.39
N ILE A 16 -1.34 14.38 2.30
CA ILE A 16 -2.57 14.17 1.52
C ILE A 16 -3.68 15.02 2.15
N PRO A 17 -4.35 15.93 1.41
CA PRO A 17 -5.42 16.73 1.97
C PRO A 17 -6.49 15.86 2.63
N SER A 18 -6.86 16.22 3.87
CA SER A 18 -8.05 15.68 4.51
C SER A 18 -9.26 15.93 3.60
N HIS A 19 -10.20 14.98 3.53
CA HIS A 19 -11.43 15.02 2.72
C HIS A 19 -11.37 14.56 1.26
N THR A 20 -10.25 14.00 0.77
CA THR A 20 -10.25 13.36 -0.55
C THR A 20 -10.81 11.93 -0.51
N ARG A 21 -11.49 11.51 -1.58
CA ARG A 21 -11.91 10.11 -1.77
C ARG A 21 -10.73 9.15 -1.68
N ALA A 22 -9.58 9.55 -2.23
CA ALA A 22 -8.33 8.79 -2.16
C ALA A 22 -7.84 8.59 -0.73
N LYS A 23 -7.85 9.62 0.13
CA LYS A 23 -7.43 9.46 1.54
C LYS A 23 -8.35 8.52 2.31
N ARG A 24 -9.67 8.61 2.09
CA ARG A 24 -10.65 7.71 2.74
C ARG A 24 -10.47 6.26 2.33
N ILE A 25 -10.42 5.99 1.02
CA ILE A 25 -10.26 4.62 0.50
C ILE A 25 -8.87 4.08 0.87
N GLY A 26 -7.82 4.91 0.81
CA GLY A 26 -6.47 4.56 1.21
C GLY A 26 -6.37 4.17 2.68
N LEU A 27 -6.98 4.94 3.59
CA LEU A 27 -7.01 4.61 5.01
C LEU A 27 -7.78 3.32 5.28
N LEU A 28 -8.95 3.15 4.64
CA LEU A 28 -9.68 1.89 4.74
C LEU A 28 -8.80 0.75 4.23
N HIS A 29 -8.18 0.87 3.05
CA HIS A 29 -7.34 -0.17 2.44
C HIS A 29 -6.18 -0.57 3.34
N GLY A 30 -5.35 0.38 3.75
CA GLY A 30 -4.21 0.13 4.63
C GLY A 30 -4.63 -0.41 5.99
N GLY A 31 -5.56 0.27 6.68
CA GLY A 31 -6.03 -0.12 8.01
C GLY A 31 -6.73 -1.48 8.02
N GLY A 32 -7.56 -1.76 7.01
CA GLY A 32 -8.22 -3.06 6.86
C GLY A 32 -7.24 -4.20 6.58
N ASN A 33 -6.13 -3.95 5.88
CA ASN A 33 -5.08 -4.95 5.68
C ASN A 33 -4.35 -5.29 6.98
N LEU A 34 -4.16 -4.32 7.89
CA LEU A 34 -3.60 -4.61 9.23
C LEU A 34 -4.49 -5.59 10.01
N ILE A 35 -5.81 -5.44 9.91
CA ILE A 35 -6.77 -6.36 10.52
C ILE A 35 -6.66 -7.76 9.89
N VAL A 36 -6.59 -7.85 8.56
CA VAL A 36 -6.41 -9.11 7.83
C VAL A 36 -5.14 -9.83 8.28
N VAL A 37 -4.01 -9.10 8.37
CA VAL A 37 -2.75 -9.66 8.86
C VAL A 37 -2.90 -10.16 10.28
N ALA A 38 -3.52 -9.39 11.18
CA ALA A 38 -3.74 -9.81 12.56
C ALA A 38 -4.58 -11.09 12.66
N LEU A 39 -5.63 -11.23 11.85
CA LEU A 39 -6.44 -12.46 11.77
C LEU A 39 -5.63 -13.67 11.33
N PHE A 40 -4.79 -13.51 10.30
CA PHE A 40 -3.92 -14.60 9.85
C PHE A 40 -2.83 -14.95 10.84
N VAL A 41 -2.23 -13.98 11.52
CA VAL A 41 -1.27 -14.21 12.60
C VAL A 41 -1.93 -14.99 13.73
N MET A 42 -3.12 -14.58 14.17
CA MET A 42 -3.85 -15.29 15.24
C MET A 42 -4.21 -16.72 14.81
N SER A 43 -4.74 -16.87 13.60
CA SER A 43 -5.05 -18.18 13.02
C SER A 43 -3.81 -19.07 12.90
N TRP A 44 -2.65 -18.49 12.53
CA TRP A 44 -1.36 -19.19 12.47
C TRP A 44 -0.86 -19.61 13.85
N LEU A 45 -0.89 -18.73 14.85
CA LEU A 45 -0.47 -19.05 16.23
C LEU A 45 -1.28 -20.20 16.83
N LEU A 46 -2.60 -20.25 16.55
CA LEU A 46 -3.47 -21.35 16.97
C LEU A 46 -3.14 -22.68 16.27
N ARG A 47 -2.62 -22.63 15.03
CA ARG A 47 -2.20 -23.81 14.26
C ARG A 47 -0.77 -24.23 14.58
N TYR A 48 0.08 -23.31 14.98
CA TYR A 48 1.49 -23.56 15.28
C TYR A 48 1.69 -24.59 16.41
N ARG A 49 0.74 -24.66 17.35
CA ARG A 49 0.77 -25.62 18.47
C ARG A 49 -0.11 -26.86 18.26
N ALA A 50 -0.81 -26.96 17.13
CA ALA A 50 -1.68 -28.08 16.83
C ALA A 50 -0.91 -29.16 16.04
N VAL A 51 -0.74 -30.35 16.62
CA VAL A 51 0.09 -31.42 16.05
C VAL A 51 -0.67 -32.28 15.04
N GLU A 52 -2.01 -32.41 15.16
CA GLU A 52 -2.78 -33.32 14.30
C GLU A 52 -3.98 -32.66 13.58
N VAL A 53 -4.77 -31.82 14.25
CA VAL A 53 -5.97 -31.20 13.65
C VAL A 53 -6.06 -29.72 14.02
N PRO A 54 -6.21 -28.80 13.03
CA PRO A 54 -6.43 -27.39 13.29
C PRO A 54 -7.70 -27.15 14.13
N SER A 55 -7.64 -26.26 15.10
CA SER A 55 -8.84 -25.88 15.86
C SER A 55 -9.87 -25.19 14.95
N ARG A 56 -11.16 -25.41 15.24
CA ARG A 56 -12.28 -24.76 14.53
C ARG A 56 -12.12 -23.23 14.50
N LEU A 57 -11.68 -22.64 15.61
CA LEU A 57 -11.42 -21.20 15.70
C LEU A 57 -10.33 -20.75 14.72
N ALA A 58 -9.24 -21.50 14.60
CA ALA A 58 -8.18 -21.15 13.64
C ALA A 58 -8.72 -21.13 12.21
N LEU A 59 -9.52 -22.13 11.82
CA LEU A 59 -10.13 -22.19 10.49
C LEU A 59 -11.08 -21.00 10.26
N VAL A 60 -11.96 -20.70 11.21
CA VAL A 60 -12.90 -19.56 11.12
C VAL A 60 -12.14 -18.24 10.95
N LEU A 61 -11.11 -17.98 11.76
CA LEU A 61 -10.27 -16.79 11.63
C LEU A 61 -9.60 -16.71 10.25
N GLY A 62 -9.14 -17.85 9.72
CA GLY A 62 -8.56 -17.94 8.39
C GLY A 62 -9.56 -17.60 7.29
N PHE A 63 -10.77 -18.18 7.32
CA PHE A 63 -11.81 -17.92 6.33
C PHE A 63 -12.31 -16.48 6.36
N ILE A 64 -12.50 -15.90 7.56
CA ILE A 64 -12.82 -14.47 7.70
C ILE A 64 -11.68 -13.62 7.15
N GLY A 65 -10.42 -14.00 7.44
CA GLY A 65 -9.24 -13.35 6.89
C GLY A 65 -9.23 -13.33 5.36
N VAL A 66 -9.51 -14.47 4.71
CA VAL A 66 -9.62 -14.57 3.24
C VAL A 66 -10.75 -13.69 2.70
N ALA A 67 -11.95 -13.78 3.26
CA ALA A 67 -13.09 -13.00 2.80
C ALA A 67 -12.83 -11.49 2.89
N LEU A 68 -12.27 -11.04 4.01
CA LEU A 68 -11.88 -9.64 4.19
C LEU A 68 -10.75 -9.24 3.24
N ALA A 69 -9.75 -10.10 3.03
CA ALA A 69 -8.64 -9.84 2.11
C ALA A 69 -9.13 -9.61 0.68
N THR A 70 -10.14 -10.37 0.22
CA THR A 70 -10.76 -10.15 -1.10
C THR A 70 -11.38 -8.76 -1.21
N ILE A 71 -12.14 -8.33 -0.19
CA ILE A 71 -12.72 -6.98 -0.13
C ILE A 71 -11.60 -5.92 -0.09
N ARG A 72 -10.53 -6.16 0.67
CA ARG A 72 -9.38 -5.24 0.73
C ARG A 72 -8.68 -5.13 -0.61
N GLY A 73 -8.51 -6.25 -1.32
CA GLY A 73 -7.93 -6.32 -2.66
C GLY A 73 -8.71 -5.49 -3.67
N TRP A 74 -10.05 -5.58 -3.66
CA TRP A 74 -10.90 -4.74 -4.51
C TRP A 74 -10.68 -3.24 -4.25
N LEU A 75 -10.58 -2.82 -2.99
CA LEU A 75 -10.30 -1.41 -2.65
C LEU A 75 -8.89 -0.97 -3.06
N GLY A 76 -7.93 -1.90 -3.12
CA GLY A 76 -6.60 -1.64 -3.70
C GLY A 76 -6.69 -1.39 -5.20
N GLY A 77 -7.47 -2.21 -5.91
CA GLY A 77 -7.76 -2.00 -7.33
C GLY A 77 -8.42 -0.66 -7.60
N GLU A 78 -9.44 -0.30 -6.81
CA GLU A 78 -10.14 1.00 -6.92
C GLU A 78 -9.20 2.20 -6.72
N LEU A 79 -8.19 2.08 -5.84
CA LEU A 79 -7.18 3.12 -5.64
C LEU A 79 -6.31 3.33 -6.88
N VAL A 80 -5.94 2.23 -7.55
CA VAL A 80 -5.09 2.29 -8.76
C VAL A 80 -5.92 2.71 -9.97
N ASP A 81 -7.02 2.01 -10.23
CA ASP A 81 -7.82 2.09 -11.45
C ASP A 81 -8.63 3.40 -11.54
N ARG A 82 -9.27 3.82 -10.43
CA ARG A 82 -10.16 5.00 -10.46
C ARG A 82 -9.53 6.27 -9.91
N LEU A 83 -8.52 6.13 -9.06
CA LEU A 83 -7.93 7.27 -8.34
C LEU A 83 -6.47 7.53 -8.72
N GLY A 84 -5.86 6.68 -9.56
CA GLY A 84 -4.49 6.86 -10.04
C GLY A 84 -3.44 6.82 -8.92
N VAL A 85 -3.76 6.27 -7.76
CA VAL A 85 -2.86 6.30 -6.59
C VAL A 85 -1.70 5.33 -6.83
N GLY A 86 -0.48 5.86 -6.79
CA GLY A 86 0.74 5.09 -7.04
C GLY A 86 1.06 4.86 -8.52
N VAL A 87 0.36 5.56 -9.42
CA VAL A 87 0.63 5.55 -10.87
C VAL A 87 1.42 6.80 -11.23
N ASP A 88 2.58 6.61 -11.87
CA ASP A 88 3.43 7.72 -12.33
C ASP A 88 2.81 8.45 -13.53
N GLU A 89 3.16 9.72 -13.67
CA GLU A 89 2.90 10.49 -14.90
C GLU A 89 3.59 9.82 -16.09
N GLY A 90 2.80 9.53 -17.14
CA GLY A 90 3.28 8.83 -18.33
C GLY A 90 3.34 7.30 -18.21
N ALA A 91 2.73 6.69 -17.19
CA ALA A 91 2.59 5.23 -17.11
C ALA A 91 1.90 4.66 -18.36
N ASN A 92 2.61 3.81 -19.10
CA ASN A 92 2.13 3.14 -20.30
C ASN A 92 2.90 1.82 -20.51
N LEU A 93 2.49 1.02 -21.50
CA LEU A 93 3.07 -0.31 -21.76
C LEU A 93 4.57 -0.28 -22.11
N ASN A 94 5.07 0.84 -22.62
CA ASN A 94 6.47 1.06 -23.00
C ASN A 94 7.19 2.03 -22.04
N ALA A 95 6.64 2.31 -20.86
CA ALA A 95 7.28 3.21 -19.90
C ALA A 95 8.61 2.61 -19.39
N PRO A 96 9.67 3.43 -19.25
CA PRO A 96 10.96 2.97 -18.73
C PRO A 96 10.85 2.53 -17.27
N SER A 97 11.76 1.65 -16.82
CA SER A 97 11.73 1.15 -15.45
C SER A 97 11.90 2.27 -14.42
N SER A 98 11.29 2.10 -13.23
CA SER A 98 11.45 3.05 -12.12
C SER A 98 12.90 3.17 -11.61
N LEU A 99 13.76 2.21 -11.95
CA LEU A 99 15.19 2.21 -11.64
C LEU A 99 16.03 2.98 -12.68
N SER A 100 15.45 3.33 -13.83
CA SER A 100 16.15 3.98 -14.94
C SER A 100 16.19 5.52 -14.81
N ARG A 101 15.41 6.12 -13.90
CA ARG A 101 15.51 7.56 -13.62
C ARG A 101 16.70 7.80 -12.67
N PRO A 102 17.68 8.66 -13.03
CA PRO A 102 18.66 9.15 -12.06
C PRO A 102 17.90 9.77 -10.89
N HIS A 103 18.27 9.42 -9.66
CA HIS A 103 17.80 10.16 -8.50
C HIS A 103 18.21 11.61 -8.72
N VAL A 104 17.25 12.51 -8.92
CA VAL A 104 17.54 13.94 -8.93
C VAL A 104 17.91 14.31 -7.49
N THR A 105 19.17 14.08 -7.14
CA THR A 105 19.80 14.76 -6.01
C THR A 105 19.75 16.23 -6.40
N GLY A 106 18.91 17.00 -5.72
CA GLY A 106 18.78 18.43 -5.95
C GLY A 106 20.14 19.11 -5.81
N VAL A 107 20.83 19.26 -6.93
CA VAL A 107 21.87 20.26 -7.13
C VAL A 107 21.29 21.15 -8.21
N GLY A 108 20.96 22.38 -7.81
CA GLY A 108 20.21 23.33 -8.61
C GLY A 108 20.81 23.50 -9.99
N THR A 109 19.94 23.47 -10.98
CA THR A 109 20.18 24.16 -12.25
C THR A 109 19.25 25.37 -12.27
N PRO A 110 19.79 26.60 -12.33
CA PRO A 110 18.98 27.77 -12.60
C PRO A 110 18.27 27.58 -13.93
N HIS A 111 16.96 27.78 -13.94
CA HIS A 111 16.16 27.83 -15.16
C HIS A 111 16.65 29.02 -16.00
N PRO A 112 17.17 28.81 -17.24
CA PRO A 112 17.45 29.93 -18.12
C PRO A 112 16.12 30.61 -18.46
N ALA A 113 16.06 31.91 -18.17
CA ALA A 113 14.95 32.77 -18.54
C ALA A 113 14.77 32.72 -20.06
N HIS A 114 13.67 32.12 -20.51
CA HIS A 114 13.21 32.31 -21.87
C HIS A 114 12.70 33.74 -22.00
N SER A 115 13.53 34.59 -22.61
CA SER A 115 13.12 35.89 -23.11
C SER A 115 12.26 35.71 -24.36
N ARG A 116 10.98 36.09 -24.22
CA ARG A 116 9.96 36.43 -25.23
C ARG A 116 9.45 35.32 -26.14
#